data_AF-A0A484Z8T9-F1
#
_entry.id   AF-A0A484Z8T9-F1
#
_cell.length_a   1.000
_cell.length_b   1.000
_cell.length_c   1.000
_cell.angle_alpha   90.00
_cell.angle_beta   90.00
_cell.angle_gamma   90.00
#
_symmetry.space_group_name_H-M   'P 1'
#
loop_
_entity.id
_entity.type
_entity.pdbx_description
1 polymer ?
#
loop_
_entity_poly.entity_id
_entity_poly.type
_entity_poly.pdbx_seq_one_letter_code
_entity_poly.pdbx_strand_id
1 'polypeptide(L)'
;MAMSLAAYHEEMQHNVDQATSDLRETLEQMEIQNVELDLAKKRAQEAARIKSEFLANMSHELRTPLNGVIGFTRLTLKSELNPTQRDHLHTIERSANNLLTIINDVLDFSKLEAGKLILESIPFPLRQRG
;
A
#
# COMPACT_ATOMS: atom_id res chain seq x y z
N MET A 1 70.38 -11.17 -7.40
CA MET A 1 69.43 -10.34 -8.17
C MET A 1 68.33 -11.18 -8.85
N ALA A 2 68.64 -12.30 -9.52
CA ALA A 2 67.59 -13.17 -10.09
C ALA A 2 66.67 -13.82 -9.03
N MET A 3 67.23 -14.28 -7.89
CA MET A 3 66.43 -14.89 -6.81
C MET A 3 65.49 -13.89 -6.11
N SER A 4 65.80 -12.60 -6.05
CA SER A 4 64.92 -11.60 -5.44
C SER A 4 63.74 -11.22 -6.33
N LEU A 5 63.91 -11.31 -7.66
CA LEU A 5 62.83 -11.08 -8.61
C LEU A 5 61.83 -12.26 -8.64
N ALA A 6 62.35 -13.49 -8.51
CA ALA A 6 61.51 -14.69 -8.43
C ALA A 6 60.65 -14.70 -7.14
N ALA A 7 61.25 -14.41 -5.99
CA ALA A 7 60.52 -14.30 -4.72
C ALA A 7 59.45 -13.20 -4.75
N TYR A 8 59.75 -12.04 -5.36
CA TYR A 8 58.78 -10.96 -5.53
C TYR A 8 57.63 -11.35 -6.48
N HIS A 9 57.91 -12.11 -7.54
CA HIS A 9 56.88 -12.61 -8.46
C HIS A 9 55.96 -13.64 -7.78
N GLU A 10 56.53 -14.51 -6.95
CA GLU A 10 55.79 -15.50 -6.17
C GLU A 10 54.88 -14.84 -5.13
N GLU A 11 55.38 -13.82 -4.42
CA GLU A 11 54.57 -13.00 -3.49
C GLU A 11 53.44 -12.26 -4.21
N MET A 12 53.71 -11.70 -5.40
CA MET A 12 52.69 -11.03 -6.20
C MET A 12 51.62 -12.00 -6.70
N GLN A 13 52.00 -13.20 -7.16
CA GLN A 13 51.03 -14.23 -7.54
C GLN A 13 50.18 -14.65 -6.36
N HIS A 14 50.79 -14.90 -5.20
CA HIS A 14 50.06 -15.26 -4.00
C HIS A 14 49.04 -14.18 -3.59
N ASN A 15 49.41 -12.90 -3.66
CA ASN A 15 48.49 -11.79 -3.39
C ASN A 15 47.34 -11.71 -4.40
N VAL A 16 47.61 -11.95 -5.68
CA VAL A 16 46.58 -11.98 -6.73
C VAL A 16 45.62 -13.15 -6.51
N ASP A 17 46.13 -14.33 -6.18
CA ASP A 17 45.34 -15.52 -5.92
C ASP A 17 44.44 -15.32 -4.69
N GLN A 18 44.99 -14.74 -3.62
CA GLN A 18 44.23 -14.40 -2.41
C GLN A 18 43.13 -13.38 -2.72
N ALA A 19 43.46 -12.27 -3.39
CA ALA A 19 42.48 -11.24 -3.75
C ALA A 19 41.38 -11.79 -4.67
N THR A 20 41.73 -12.71 -5.58
CA THR A 20 40.77 -13.38 -6.47
C THR A 20 39.84 -14.31 -5.68
N SER A 21 40.38 -15.03 -4.69
CA SER A 21 39.59 -15.88 -3.79
C SER A 21 38.61 -15.06 -2.95
N ASP A 22 39.08 -13.99 -2.31
CA ASP A 22 38.25 -13.11 -1.47
C ASP A 22 37.15 -12.42 -2.29
N LEU A 23 37.49 -12.00 -3.52
CA LEU A 23 36.51 -11.43 -4.45
C LEU A 23 35.44 -12.45 -4.82
N ARG A 24 35.82 -13.70 -5.10
CA ARG A 24 34.87 -14.77 -5.42
C ARG A 24 33.93 -15.04 -4.26
N GLU A 25 34.44 -15.13 -3.03
CA GLU A 25 33.61 -15.30 -1.83
C GLU A 25 32.63 -14.13 -1.66
N THR A 26 33.10 -12.89 -1.86
CA THR A 26 32.26 -11.69 -1.78
C THR A 26 31.15 -11.72 -2.84
N LEU A 27 31.45 -12.15 -4.07
CA LEU A 27 30.46 -12.28 -5.14
C LEU A 27 29.40 -13.33 -4.82
N GLU A 28 29.82 -14.49 -4.31
CA GLU A 28 28.90 -15.55 -3.87
C GLU A 28 27.98 -15.05 -2.74
N GLN A 29 28.52 -14.33 -1.76
CA GLN A 29 27.72 -13.71 -0.69
C GLN A 29 26.74 -12.66 -1.22
N MET A 30 27.17 -11.80 -2.14
CA MET A 30 26.29 -10.81 -2.77
C MET A 30 25.17 -11.47 -3.58
N GLU A 31 25.45 -12.58 -4.27
CA GLU A 31 24.43 -13.32 -5.03
C GLU A 31 23.36 -13.90 -4.08
N ILE A 32 23.79 -14.51 -2.96
CA ILE A 32 22.88 -15.02 -1.93
C ILE A 32 22.00 -13.89 -1.38
N GLN A 33 22.60 -12.75 -1.01
CA GLN A 33 21.86 -11.59 -0.49
C GLN A 33 20.88 -11.03 -1.51
N ASN A 34 21.25 -10.97 -2.80
CA ASN A 34 20.35 -10.51 -3.85
C ASN A 34 19.14 -11.43 -4.01
N VAL A 35 19.33 -12.76 -3.94
CA VAL A 35 18.23 -13.73 -4.01
C VAL A 35 17.31 -13.59 -2.79
N GLU A 36 17.86 -13.43 -1.59
CA GLU A 36 17.08 -13.23 -0.36
C GLU A 36 16.27 -11.92 -0.41
N LEU A 37 16.90 -10.84 -0.87
CA LEU A 37 16.24 -9.54 -1.05
C LEU A 37 15.12 -9.61 -2.07
N ASP A 38 15.33 -10.26 -3.21
CA ASP A 38 14.29 -10.45 -4.24
C ASP A 38 13.12 -11.27 -3.69
N LEU A 39 13.40 -12.33 -2.95
CA LEU A 39 12.35 -13.15 -2.32
C LEU A 39 11.57 -12.35 -1.27
N ALA A 40 12.26 -11.59 -0.41
CA ALA A 40 11.63 -10.72 0.58
C ALA A 40 10.76 -9.64 -0.09
N LYS A 41 11.25 -9.02 -1.16
CA LYS A 41 10.51 -8.04 -1.95
C LYS A 41 9.26 -8.64 -2.57
N LYS A 42 9.35 -9.82 -3.21
CA LYS A 42 8.20 -10.52 -3.79
C LYS A 42 7.14 -10.85 -2.73
N ARG A 43 7.56 -11.32 -1.55
CA ARG A 43 6.65 -11.58 -0.42
C ARG A 43 5.95 -10.30 0.06
N ALA A 44 6.68 -9.21 0.20
CA ALA A 44 6.12 -7.92 0.60
C ALA A 44 5.12 -7.38 -0.43
N GLN A 45 5.43 -7.48 -1.72
CA GLN A 45 4.54 -7.07 -2.81
C GLN A 45 3.25 -7.90 -2.85
N GLU A 46 3.35 -9.22 -2.66
CA GLU A 46 2.18 -10.09 -2.63
C GLU A 46 1.29 -9.81 -1.40
N ALA A 47 1.89 -9.61 -0.23
CA ALA A 47 1.14 -9.20 0.96
C ALA A 47 0.41 -7.86 0.76
N ALA A 48 1.07 -6.89 0.12
CA ALA A 48 0.46 -5.60 -0.21
C ALA A 48 -0.70 -5.76 -1.21
N ARG A 49 -0.56 -6.63 -2.22
CA ARG A 49 -1.63 -6.95 -3.19
C ARG A 49 -2.84 -7.54 -2.48
N ILE A 50 -2.65 -8.57 -1.66
CA ILE A 50 -3.71 -9.25 -0.91
C ILE A 50 -4.43 -8.25 0.01
N LYS A 51 -3.68 -7.40 0.73
CA LYS A 51 -4.25 -6.34 1.58
C LYS A 51 -5.15 -5.39 0.77
N SER A 52 -4.68 -4.95 -0.40
CA SER A 52 -5.42 -4.03 -1.27
C SER A 52 -6.71 -4.66 -1.81
N GLU A 53 -6.64 -5.90 -2.28
CA GLU A 53 -7.81 -6.65 -2.77
C GLU A 53 -8.83 -6.90 -1.67
N PHE A 54 -8.37 -7.29 -0.47
CA PHE A 54 -9.24 -7.46 0.69
C PHE A 54 -9.98 -6.18 1.04
N LEU A 55 -9.29 -5.05 1.13
CA LEU A 55 -9.90 -3.76 1.48
C LEU A 55 -10.87 -3.27 0.40
N ALA A 56 -10.55 -3.46 -0.88
CA ALA A 56 -11.46 -3.13 -1.98
C ALA A 56 -12.75 -3.96 -1.90
N ASN A 57 -12.63 -5.27 -1.72
CA ASN A 57 -13.79 -6.17 -1.62
C ASN A 57 -14.64 -5.83 -0.40
N MET A 58 -14.04 -5.64 0.78
CA MET A 58 -14.76 -5.25 1.99
C MET A 58 -15.46 -3.89 1.82
N SER A 59 -14.81 -2.90 1.17
CA SER A 59 -15.45 -1.62 0.89
C SER A 59 -16.72 -1.79 0.05
N HIS A 60 -16.68 -2.60 -1.01
CA HIS A 60 -17.85 -2.89 -1.83
C HIS A 60 -18.96 -3.62 -1.06
N GLU A 61 -18.60 -4.66 -0.30
CA GLU A 61 -19.54 -5.46 0.50
C GLU A 61 -20.18 -4.65 1.64
N LEU A 62 -19.49 -3.65 2.19
CA LEU A 62 -20.04 -2.75 3.21
C LEU A 62 -20.91 -1.64 2.61
N ARG A 63 -20.55 -1.12 1.43
CA ARG A 63 -21.32 -0.04 0.75
C ARG A 63 -22.73 -0.48 0.41
N THR A 64 -22.92 -1.69 -0.08
CA THR A 64 -24.25 -2.21 -0.48
C THR A 64 -25.29 -2.17 0.64
N PRO A 65 -25.09 -2.81 1.80
CA PRO A 65 -26.05 -2.76 2.90
C PRO A 65 -26.17 -1.35 3.48
N LEU A 66 -25.10 -0.56 3.52
CA LEU A 66 -25.12 0.80 4.05
C LEU A 66 -25.94 1.76 3.17
N ASN A 67 -25.83 1.63 1.84
CA ASN A 67 -26.70 2.32 0.89
C ASN A 67 -28.16 1.90 1.06
N GLY A 68 -28.43 0.62 1.38
CA GLY A 68 -29.74 0.15 1.77
C GLY A 68 -30.28 0.88 3.01
N VAL A 69 -29.49 0.92 4.09
CA VAL A 69 -29.85 1.64 5.33
C VAL A 69 -30.14 3.12 5.06
N ILE A 70 -29.30 3.81 4.29
CA ILE A 70 -29.52 5.21 3.92
C ILE A 70 -30.78 5.37 3.07
N GLY A 71 -30.97 4.50 2.07
CA GLY A 71 -32.13 4.52 1.19
C GLY A 71 -33.45 4.34 1.95
N PHE A 72 -33.54 3.31 2.80
CA PHE A 72 -34.73 3.08 3.61
C PHE A 72 -34.94 4.17 4.65
N THR A 73 -33.87 4.68 5.28
CA THR A 73 -33.97 5.83 6.20
C THR A 73 -34.58 7.05 5.51
N ARG A 74 -34.13 7.36 4.28
CA ARG A 74 -34.66 8.45 3.46
C ARG A 74 -36.09 8.23 3.00
N LEU A 75 -36.49 6.99 2.74
CA LEU A 75 -37.88 6.66 2.41
C LEU A 75 -38.78 6.85 3.64
N THR A 76 -38.36 6.35 4.81
CA THR A 76 -39.11 6.49 6.06
C THR A 76 -39.22 7.95 6.48
N LEU A 77 -38.19 8.78 6.27
CA LEU A 77 -38.25 10.22 6.54
C LEU A 77 -39.34 10.97 5.73
N LYS A 78 -39.86 10.37 4.65
CA LYS A 78 -40.97 10.92 3.85
C LYS A 78 -42.36 10.52 4.38
N SER A 79 -42.47 9.68 5.40
CA SER A 79 -43.75 9.33 6.01
C SER A 79 -44.15 10.29 7.14
N GLU A 80 -45.36 10.14 7.66
CA GLU A 80 -45.75 10.77 8.92
C GLU A 80 -44.93 10.18 10.07
N LEU A 81 -44.29 11.05 10.84
CA LEU A 81 -43.38 10.70 11.93
C LEU A 81 -43.57 11.71 13.06
N ASN A 82 -43.48 11.22 14.30
CA ASN A 82 -43.35 12.14 15.43
C ASN A 82 -41.94 12.77 15.47
N PRO A 83 -41.75 13.88 16.21
CA PRO A 83 -40.46 14.58 16.26
C PRO A 83 -39.28 13.69 16.68
N THR A 84 -39.49 12.80 17.67
CA THR A 84 -38.46 11.89 18.17
C THR A 84 -38.03 10.87 17.12
N GLN A 85 -38.98 10.27 16.40
CA GLN A 85 -38.68 9.32 15.30
C GLN A 85 -37.89 9.99 14.18
N ARG A 86 -38.26 11.22 13.82
CA ARG A 86 -37.55 12.01 12.80
C ARG A 86 -36.10 12.30 13.23
N ASP A 87 -35.88 12.68 14.49
CA ASP A 87 -34.54 12.95 15.01
C ASP A 87 -33.65 11.68 15.05
N HIS A 88 -34.24 10.54 15.44
CA HIS A 88 -33.56 9.25 15.37
C HIS A 88 -33.14 8.90 13.93
N LEU A 89 -34.04 9.07 12.95
CA LEU A 89 -33.73 8.77 11.55
C LEU A 89 -32.66 9.69 10.96
N HIS A 90 -32.67 10.99 11.30
CA HIS A 90 -31.58 11.89 10.91
C HIS A 90 -30.24 11.50 11.56
N THR A 91 -30.26 11.04 12.81
CA THR A 91 -29.06 10.51 13.48
C THR A 91 -28.52 9.26 12.79
N ILE A 92 -29.40 8.34 12.39
CA ILE A 92 -29.05 7.14 11.62
C ILE A 92 -28.45 7.55 10.26
N GLU A 93 -29.11 8.44 9.52
CA GLU A 93 -28.62 8.92 8.22
C GLU A 93 -27.23 9.55 8.34
N ARG A 94 -27.03 10.46 9.30
CA ARG A 94 -25.73 11.11 9.52
C ARG A 94 -24.65 10.08 9.88
N SER A 95 -24.96 9.12 10.74
CA SER A 95 -24.01 8.09 11.16
C SER A 95 -23.62 7.17 10.00
N ALA A 96 -24.59 6.79 9.17
CA ALA A 96 -24.34 5.97 7.99
C ALA A 96 -23.48 6.70 6.93
N ASN A 97 -23.74 7.99 6.70
CA ASN A 97 -22.91 8.80 5.80
C ASN A 97 -21.48 8.97 6.35
N ASN A 98 -21.32 9.21 7.66
CA ASN A 98 -20.00 9.28 8.28
C ASN A 98 -19.23 7.95 8.14
N LEU A 99 -19.91 6.83 8.29
CA LEU A 99 -19.31 5.51 8.11
C LEU A 99 -18.86 5.28 6.65
N LEU A 100 -19.64 5.73 5.65
CA LEU A 100 -19.22 5.70 4.25
C LEU A 100 -17.93 6.51 4.02
N THR A 101 -17.84 7.70 4.61
CA THR A 101 -16.62 8.52 4.54
C THR A 101 -15.42 7.78 5.11
N ILE A 102 -15.54 7.20 6.32
CA ILE A 102 -14.47 6.44 6.96
C ILE A 102 -14.04 5.24 6.09
N ILE A 103 -15.00 4.50 5.52
CA ILE A 103 -14.71 3.37 4.62
C ILE A 103 -13.95 3.85 3.37
N ASN A 104 -14.32 5.01 2.82
CA ASN A 104 -13.63 5.59 1.66
C ASN A 104 -12.21 6.02 2.02
N ASP A 105 -12.02 6.70 3.15
CA ASP A 105 -10.70 7.15 3.60
C ASP A 105 -9.74 5.97 3.81
N VAL A 106 -10.21 4.85 4.37
CA VAL A 106 -9.42 3.62 4.52
C VAL A 106 -9.01 3.04 3.16
N LEU A 107 -9.91 3.07 2.18
CA LEU A 107 -9.60 2.59 0.84
C LEU A 107 -8.59 3.49 0.13
N ASP A 108 -8.73 4.81 0.25
CA ASP A 108 -7.83 5.77 -0.38
C ASP A 108 -6.43 5.74 0.25
N PHE A 109 -6.34 5.53 1.57
CA PHE A 109 -5.07 5.27 2.24
C PHE A 109 -4.38 4.00 1.69
N SER A 110 -5.13 2.91 1.49
CA SER A 110 -4.60 1.68 0.89
C SER A 110 -4.08 1.87 -0.53
N LYS A 111 -4.77 2.68 -1.36
CA LYS A 111 -4.29 3.05 -2.70
C LYS A 111 -3.03 3.90 -2.65
N LEU A 112 -2.93 4.82 -1.69
CA LEU A 112 -1.76 5.67 -1.48
C LEU A 112 -0.53 4.84 -1.11
N GLU A 113 -0.66 3.92 -0.14
CA GLU A 113 0.43 3.00 0.25
C GLU A 113 0.92 2.15 -0.93
N ALA A 114 0.01 1.77 -1.84
CA ALA A 114 0.34 1.01 -3.04
C ALA A 114 0.91 1.87 -4.20
N GLY A 115 1.01 3.20 -4.03
CA GLY A 115 1.40 4.13 -5.10
C GLY A 115 0.39 4.22 -6.25
N LYS A 116 -0.87 3.83 -6.00
CA LYS A 116 -1.95 3.75 -7.01
C LYS A 116 -2.95 4.90 -6.92
N LEU A 117 -2.63 5.97 -6.20
CA LEU A 117 -3.53 7.12 -6.08
C LEU A 117 -3.51 7.93 -7.38
N ILE A 118 -4.65 7.98 -8.08
CA ILE A 118 -4.82 8.74 -9.31
C ILE A 118 -5.60 10.00 -8.96
N LEU A 119 -5.02 11.17 -9.25
CA LEU A 119 -5.72 12.44 -9.11
C LEU A 119 -6.64 12.63 -10.32
N GLU A 120 -7.94 12.71 -10.09
CA GLU A 120 -8.90 13.09 -11.11
C GLU A 120 -8.96 14.62 -11.21
N SER A 121 -8.76 15.15 -12.42
CA SER A 121 -8.97 16.57 -12.70
C SER A 121 -10.41 16.76 -13.17
N ILE A 122 -11.25 17.31 -12.28
CA ILE A 122 -12.64 17.64 -12.60
C ILE A 122 -12.84 19.17 -12.56
N PRO A 123 -13.55 19.77 -13.55
CA PRO A 123 -13.93 21.17 -13.47
C PRO A 123 -14.86 21.38 -12.27
N PHE A 124 -14.50 22.30 -11.37
CA PHE A 124 -15.38 22.70 -10.28
C PHE A 124 -15.50 24.23 -10.22
N PRO A 125 -16.70 24.77 -9.97
CA PRO A 125 -16.89 26.20 -9.81
C PRO A 125 -16.30 26.64 -8.47
N LEU A 126 -15.14 27.30 -8.51
CA LEU A 126 -14.63 28.06 -7.37
C LEU A 126 -15.62 29.19 -7.09
N ARG A 127 -16.30 29.14 -5.95
CA ARG A 127 -17.02 30.32 -5.43
C ARG A 127 -15.98 31.42 -5.19
N GLN A 128 -15.91 32.40 -6.08
CA GLN A 128 -15.25 33.66 -5.79
C GLN A 128 -15.97 34.29 -4.60
N ARG A 129 -15.28 34.42 -3.48
CA ARG A 129 -15.70 35.37 -2.45
C ARG A 129 -15.46 36.75 -3.06
N GLY A 130 -16.53 37.53 -3.14
CA GLY A 130 -16.57 38.86 -3.76
C GLY A 130 -15.66 39.88 -3.09
#